data_AF-A0A256BFS2-F1
#
_entry.id   AF-A0A256BFS2-F1
#
_cell.length_a   1.000
_cell.length_b   1.000
_cell.length_c   1.000
_cell.angle_alpha   90.00
_cell.angle_beta   90.00
_cell.angle_gamma   90.00
#
_symmetry.space_group_name_H-M   'P 1'
#
loop_
_entity.id
_entity.type
_entity.pdbx_description
1 polymer ?
#
loop_
_entity_poly.entity_id
_entity_poly.type
_entity_poly.pdbx_seq_one_letter_code
_entity_poly.pdbx_strand_id
1 'polypeptide(L)' 'MLIQKIVQELQDIPEEKLAEIYDLIHYFRLGLGKEPLQPRTPGLLTGKLGDAFFEPLPEEELQEWE' A
#
# COMPACT_ATOMS: atom_id res chain seq x y z
N MET A 1 14.12 1.70 30.78
CA MET A 1 12.94 1.48 29.92
C MET A 1 13.41 0.94 28.58
N LEU A 2 12.61 0.11 27.89
CA LEU A 2 13.00 -0.52 26.63
C LEU A 2 13.44 0.49 25.56
N ILE A 3 12.76 1.63 25.47
CA ILE A 3 13.10 2.71 24.53
C ILE A 3 14.52 3.26 24.71
N GLN A 4 14.99 3.37 25.95
CA GLN A 4 16.32 3.90 26.23
C GLN A 4 17.41 2.92 25.77
N LYS A 5 17.16 1.61 25.89
CA LYS A 5 18.07 0.58 25.37
C LYS A 5 18.15 0.64 23.85
N ILE A 6 17.01 0.82 23.17
CA ILE A 6 16.96 0.95 21.71
C ILE A 6 17.74 2.18 21.24
N VAL A 7 17.55 3.34 21.89
CA VAL A 7 18.28 4.56 21.53
C VAL A 7 19.79 4.41 21.72
N GLN A 8 20.22 3.72 22.78
CA GLN A 8 21.64 3.46 23.03
C GLN A 8 22.27 2.63 21.89
N GLU A 9 21.62 1.54 21.48
CA GLU A 9 22.10 0.69 20.38
C GLU A 9 22.20 1.47 19.06
N LEU A 10 21.25 2.38 18.79
CA LEU A 10 21.27 3.22 17.58
C LEU A 10 22.42 4.23 17.57
N GLN A 11 22.92 4.66 18.73
CA GLN A 11 24.04 5.61 18.83
C GLN A 11 25.39 4.96 18.48
N ASP A 12 25.51 3.65 18.68
CA ASP A 12 26.74 2.90 18.40
C ASP A 12 26.83 2.44 16.93
N ILE A 13 25.81 2.75 16.10
CA ILE A 13 25.78 2.41 14.68
C ILE A 13 26.56 3.45 13.86
N PRO A 14 27.42 3.01 12.93
CA PRO A 14 28.16 3.93 12.08
C PRO A 14 27.22 4.65 11.08
N GLU A 15 27.55 5.90 10.73
CA GLU A 15 26.66 6.82 10.01
C GLU A 15 26.20 6.25 8.65
N GLU A 16 27.07 5.51 7.96
CA GLU A 16 26.74 4.88 6.68
C GLU A 16 25.60 3.84 6.77
N LYS A 17 25.33 3.31 7.96
CA LYS A 17 24.23 2.36 8.22
C LYS A 17 22.98 3.01 8.78
N LEU A 18 23.04 4.28 9.21
CA LEU A 18 21.88 4.97 9.77
C LEU A 18 20.75 5.15 8.75
N ALA A 19 21.07 5.27 7.46
CA ALA A 19 20.06 5.32 6.39
C ALA A 19 19.23 4.02 6.33
N GLU A 20 19.90 2.86 6.32
CA GLU A 20 19.25 1.54 6.28
C GLU A 20 18.35 1.32 7.51
N ILE A 21 18.83 1.77 8.68
CA ILE A 21 18.08 1.66 9.94
C ILE A 21 16.90 2.62 10.00
N TYR A 22 17.09 3.85 9.49
CA TYR A 22 16.00 4.82 9.36
C TYR A 22 14.88 4.26 8.48
N ASP A 23 15.22 3.69 7.32
CA ASP A 23 14.25 3.11 6.40
C ASP A 23 13.45 1.98 7.06
N LEU A 24 14.13 1.11 7.83
CA LEU A 24 13.48 0.03 8.59
C LEU A 24 12.47 0.59 9.61
N ILE A 25 12.91 1.55 10.44
CA ILE A 25 12.06 2.17 11.47
C ILE A 25 10.90 2.92 10.82
N HIS A 26 11.18 3.65 9.74
CA HIS A 26 10.20 4.43 8.99
C HIS A 26 9.13 3.52 8.40
N TYR A 27 9.54 2.45 7.72
CA TYR A 27 8.63 1.46 7.15
C TYR A 27 7.79 0.78 8.22
N PHE A 28 8.42 0.38 9.33
CA PHE A 28 7.71 -0.21 10.47
C PHE A 28 6.65 0.76 11.03
N ARG A 29 7.00 2.03 11.24
CA ARG A 29 6.07 3.08 11.69
C ARG A 29 4.90 3.26 10.72
N LEU A 30 5.17 3.27 9.42
CA LEU A 30 4.11 3.35 8.40
C LEU A 30 3.18 2.13 8.46
N GLY A 31 3.72 0.94 8.76
CA GLY A 31 2.95 -0.28 8.94
C GLY A 31 2.01 -0.24 10.15
N LEU A 32 2.43 0.38 11.26
CA LEU A 32 1.62 0.49 12.48
C LEU A 32 0.33 1.32 12.29
N GLY A 33 0.35 2.28 11.37
CA GLY A 33 -0.80 3.15 11.06
C GLY A 33 -1.71 2.62 9.95
N LYS A 34 -1.34 1.51 9.31
CA LYS A 34 -2.19 0.88 8.29
C LYS A 34 -3.13 -0.07 9.00
N GLU A 35 -4.42 0.26 9.01
CA GLU A 35 -5.44 -0.74 9.27
C GLU A 35 -5.22 -1.91 8.30
N PRO A 36 -5.39 -3.17 8.74
CA PRO A 36 -5.32 -4.30 7.84
C PRO A 36 -6.26 -4.01 6.68
N LEU A 37 -5.72 -3.96 5.46
CA LEU A 37 -6.52 -3.77 4.25
C LEU A 37 -7.61 -4.84 4.30
N GLN A 38 -8.84 -4.43 4.58
CA GLN A 38 -9.94 -5.37 4.64
C GLN A 38 -9.94 -6.11 3.29
N PRO A 39 -10.02 -7.44 3.29
CA PRO A 39 -10.12 -8.18 2.04
C PRO A 39 -11.26 -7.54 1.26
N ARG A 40 -10.99 -7.12 0.01
CA ARG A 40 -12.01 -6.50 -0.84
C ARG A 40 -13.17 -7.49 -0.90
N THR A 41 -14.26 -7.16 -0.25
CA THR A 41 -15.47 -7.99 -0.27
C THR A 41 -16.06 -7.84 -1.66
N PRO A 42 -16.17 -8.93 -2.45
CA PRO A 42 -16.99 -8.89 -3.65
C PRO A 42 -18.39 -8.49 -3.22
N GLY A 43 -18.87 -7.37 -3.72
CA GLY A 43 -20.14 -6.78 -3.32
C GLY A 43 -20.83 -6.19 -4.53
N LEU A 44 -22.15 -6.07 -4.43
CA LEU A 44 -22.94 -5.33 -5.40
C LEU A 44 -22.64 -3.84 -5.20
N LEU A 45 -22.14 -3.18 -6.24
CA LEU A 45 -22.05 -1.72 -6.26
C LEU A 45 -23.45 -1.14 -6.07
N THR A 46 -23.60 -0.18 -5.17
CA THR A 46 -24.85 0.57 -5.01
C THR A 46 -25.07 1.45 -6.22
N GLY A 47 -26.01 1.07 -7.08
CA GLY A 47 -26.30 1.79 -8.32
C GLY A 47 -27.06 0.93 -9.30
N LYS A 48 -27.41 1.51 -10.45
CA LYS A 48 -27.93 0.75 -11.60
C LYS A 48 -26.84 0.74 -12.66
N LEU A 49 -26.52 -0.44 -13.18
CA LEU A 49 -25.74 -0.55 -14.40
C LEU A 49 -26.52 0.12 -15.54
N GLY A 50 -25.85 0.98 -16.30
CA GLY A 50 -26.40 1.50 -17.54
C GLY A 50 -26.39 0.42 -18.61
N ASP A 51 -27.30 0.52 -19.59
CA ASP A 51 -27.45 -0.48 -20.66
C ASP A 51 -26.18 -0.65 -21.49
N ALA A 52 -25.38 0.42 -21.63
CA ALA A 52 -24.09 0.44 -22.32
C ALA A 52 -23.08 -0.60 -21.78
N PHE A 53 -23.21 -1.07 -20.53
CA PHE A 53 -22.35 -2.14 -20.02
C PHE A 53 -22.57 -3.47 -20.75
N PHE A 54 -23.77 -3.70 -21.25
CA PHE A 54 -24.14 -4.93 -21.97
C PHE A 54 -24.00 -4.80 -23.48
N GLU A 55 -23.69 -3.60 -23.98
CA GLU A 55 -23.43 -3.37 -25.39
C GLU A 55 -22.03 -3.87 -25.75
N PRO A 56 -21.83 -4.35 -26.99
CA PRO A 56 -20.49 -4.71 -27.45
C PRO A 56 -19.57 -3.49 -27.41
N LEU A 57 -18.32 -3.73 -27.05
CA LEU A 57 -17.29 -2.69 -27.06
C LEU A 57 -17.15 -2.12 -28.49
N PRO A 58 -17.01 -0.80 -28.66
CA PRO A 58 -16.75 -0.19 -29.96
C PRO A 58 -15.48 -0.75 -30.61
N GLU A 59 -15.45 -0.79 -31.94
CA GLU A 59 -14.32 -1.35 -32.71
C GLU A 59 -13.02 -0.56 -32.43
N GLU A 60 -13.12 0.75 -32.24
CA GLU A 60 -12.00 1.61 -31.88
C GLU A 60 -11.42 1.25 -30.51
N GLU A 61 -12.27 0.90 -29.55
CA GLU A 61 -11.81 0.48 -28.22
C GLU A 61 -11.25 -0.95 -28.24
N LEU A 62 -11.76 -1.84 -29.09
CA LEU A 62 -11.25 -3.21 -29.22
C LEU A 62 -9.82 -3.25 -29.79
N GLN A 63 -9.53 -2.38 -30.76
CA GLN A 63 -8.22 -2.31 -31.40
C GLN A 63 -7.09 -1.94 -30.41
N GLU A 64 -7.39 -1.20 -29.35
CA GLU A 64 -6.39 -0.83 -28.33
C GLU A 64 -5.99 -2.00 -27.40
N TRP A 65 -6.66 -3.16 -27.51
CA TRP A 65 -6.41 -4.35 -26.69
C TRP A 65 -5.76 -5.51 -27.47
N GLU A 66 -5.56 -5.39 -28.78
CA GLU A 66 -4.85 -6.35 -29.64
C GLU A 66 -3.41 -5.93 -29.92
#